data_AF-X1NR66-F1
#
_entry.id   AF-X1NR66-F1
#
_cell.length_a   1.000
_cell.length_b   1.000
_cell.length_c   1.000
_cell.angle_alpha   90.00
_cell.angle_beta   90.00
_cell.angle_gamma   90.00
#
_symmetry.space_group_name_H-M   'P 1'
#
loop_
_entity.id
_entity.type
_entity.pdbx_description
1 polymer ?
#
loop_
_entity_poly.entity_id
_entity_poly.type
_entity_poly.pdbx_seq_one_letter_code
_entity_poly.pdbx_strand_id
1 'polypeptide(L)' 'MMKQIKVRFEGIEVKDGNMAITYIPDQTQILQAGKRYEIIIEGLSFEKWEGKQRSEAER' A
#
# COMPACT_ATOMS: atom_id res chain seq x y z
N MET A 1 8.19 -2.32 -23.30
CA MET A 1 7.15 -2.60 -22.30
C MET A 1 7.73 -2.37 -20.91
N MET A 2 6.97 -1.73 -20.01
CA MET A 2 7.40 -1.51 -18.62
C MET A 2 7.31 -2.84 -17.86
N LYS A 3 8.33 -3.16 -17.05
CA LYS A 3 8.33 -4.41 -16.27
C LYS A 3 7.53 -4.21 -14.99
N GLN A 4 6.55 -5.07 -14.78
CA GLN A 4 5.68 -5.05 -13.60
C GLN A 4 6.24 -5.97 -12.51
N ILE A 5 6.19 -5.48 -11.27
CA ILE A 5 6.60 -6.17 -10.05
C ILE A 5 5.31 -6.47 -9.28
N LYS A 6 4.98 -7.75 -9.15
CA LYS A 6 3.87 -8.20 -8.31
C LYS A 6 4.33 -8.37 -6.87
N VAL A 7 3.56 -7.82 -5.95
CA VAL A 7 3.78 -7.94 -4.51
C VAL A 7 2.47 -8.27 -3.83
N ARG A 8 2.56 -8.99 -2.71
CA ARG A 8 1.41 -9.32 -1.86
C ARG A 8 1.31 -8.30 -0.73
N PHE A 9 0.08 -7.85 -0.50
CA PHE A 9 -0.24 -6.96 0.60
C PHE A 9 -0.02 -7.65 1.95
N GLU A 10 0.69 -6.97 2.86
CA GLU A 10 0.96 -7.47 4.22
C GLU A 10 0.15 -6.71 5.28
N GLY A 11 0.01 -5.39 5.15
CA GLY A 11 -0.74 -4.58 6.12
C GLY A 11 -0.71 -3.09 5.84
N ILE A 12 -1.60 -2.36 6.53
CA ILE A 12 -1.62 -0.88 6.58
C ILE A 12 -1.30 -0.45 8.00
N GLU A 13 -0.42 0.52 8.14
CA GLU A 13 -0.14 1.20 9.41
C GLU A 13 -0.16 2.72 9.25
N VAL A 14 -0.27 3.46 10.36
CA VAL A 14 -0.09 4.92 10.36
C VAL A 14 1.28 5.22 10.93
N LYS A 15 2.13 5.88 10.13
CA LYS A 15 3.49 6.25 10.50
C LYS A 15 3.69 7.73 10.25
N ASP A 16 4.06 8.47 11.29
CA ASP A 16 4.26 9.93 11.25
C ASP A 16 3.04 10.68 10.68
N GLY A 17 1.83 10.23 11.03
CA GLY A 17 0.56 10.80 10.52
C GLY A 17 0.21 10.43 9.08
N ASN A 18 1.05 9.62 8.41
CA ASN A 18 0.83 9.16 7.05
C ASN A 18 0.37 7.70 7.04
N MET A 19 -0.48 7.35 6.08
CA MET A 19 -0.81 5.95 5.82
C MET A 19 0.40 5.28 5.14
N ALA A 20 0.93 4.24 5.75
CA ALA A 20 1.97 3.40 5.20
C ALA A 20 1.39 2.05 4.79
N ILE A 21 1.80 1.57 3.61
CA ILE A 21 1.41 0.27 3.06
C ILE A 21 2.63 -0.62 3.09
N THR A 22 2.52 -1.76 3.78
CA THR A 22 3.56 -2.79 3.82
C THR A 22 3.20 -3.91 2.85
N TYR A 23 4.17 -4.34 2.06
CA TYR A 23 4.02 -5.40 1.07
C TYR A 23 5.29 -6.25 1.00
N ILE A 24 5.10 -7.55 0.71
CA ILE A 24 6.19 -8.51 0.56
C ILE A 24 6.26 -8.95 -0.91
N PRO A 25 7.44 -8.93 -1.55
CA PRO A 25 7.58 -9.51 -2.87
C PRO A 25 7.42 -11.03 -2.80
N ASP A 26 6.56 -11.60 -3.63
CA ASP A 26 6.30 -13.05 -3.61
C ASP A 26 7.51 -13.88 -4.08
N GLN A 27 8.43 -13.26 -4.82
CA GLN A 27 9.68 -13.87 -5.31
C GLN A 27 10.81 -12.84 -5.27
N THR A 28 12.06 -13.31 -5.14
CA THR A 28 13.24 -12.45 -5.28
C THR A 28 13.30 -11.86 -6.69
N GLN A 29 13.32 -10.54 -6.81
CA GLN A 29 13.38 -9.85 -8.10
C GLN A 29 14.70 -9.09 -8.24
N ILE A 30 15.43 -9.38 -9.33
CA ILE A 30 16.65 -8.65 -9.68
C ILE A 30 16.26 -7.41 -10.51
N LEU A 31 16.57 -6.23 -9.99
CA LEU A 31 16.32 -4.94 -10.63
C LEU A 31 17.62 -4.39 -11.22
N GLN A 32 17.54 -3.87 -12.44
CA GLN A 32 18.65 -3.23 -13.13
C GLN A 32 18.68 -1.74 -12.79
N ALA A 33 19.86 -1.23 -12.47
CA ALA A 33 20.05 0.19 -12.23
C ALA A 33 19.60 1.05 -13.43
N GLY A 34 18.98 2.19 -13.15
CA GLY A 34 18.51 3.14 -14.17
C GLY A 34 17.24 2.72 -14.94
N LYS A 35 16.63 1.58 -14.62
CA LYS A 35 15.34 1.17 -15.18
C LYS A 35 14.19 1.63 -14.30
N ARG A 36 13.07 1.96 -14.95
CA ARG A 36 11.78 2.23 -14.28
C ARG A 36 10.97 0.95 -14.19
N TYR A 37 10.34 0.75 -13.04
CA TYR A 37 9.50 -0.38 -12.72
C TYR A 37 8.16 0.11 -12.18
N GLU A 38 7.12 -0.67 -12.42
CA GLU A 38 5.78 -0.45 -11.87
C GLU A 38 5.50 -1.53 -10.84
N ILE A 39 5.19 -1.13 -9.60
CA ILE A 39 4.77 -2.06 -8.54
C ILE A 39 3.25 -2.14 -8.56
N ILE A 40 2.73 -3.35 -8.74
CA ILE A 40 1.30 -3.64 -8.68
C ILE A 40 1.05 -4.42 -7.40
N ILE A 41 0.27 -3.82 -6.51
CA ILE A 41 -0.18 -4.46 -5.28
C ILE A 41 -1.56 -5.06 -5.55
N GLU A 42 -1.63 -6.39 -5.64
CA GLU A 42 -2.89 -7.11 -5.89
C GLU A 42 -3.59 -7.40 -4.54
N GLY A 43 -4.93 -7.27 -4.49
CA GLY A 43 -5.73 -7.65 -3.31
C GLY A 43 -6.00 -6.55 -2.27
N LEU A 44 -5.59 -5.31 -2.52
CA LEU A 44 -5.98 -4.15 -1.71
C LEU A 44 -7.38 -3.65 -2.12
N SER A 45 -8.43 -4.19 -1.52
CA SER A 45 -9.77 -3.58 -1.53
C SER A 45 -9.92 -2.69 -0.30
N PHE A 46 -9.72 -1.38 -0.46
CA PHE A 46 -10.13 -0.42 0.56
C PHE A 46 -11.64 -0.24 0.46
N GLU A 47 -12.39 -0.84 1.40
CA GLU A 47 -13.67 -0.25 1.75
C GLU A 47 -13.37 1.11 2.36
N LYS A 48 -13.99 2.15 1.79
CA LYS A 48 -13.91 3.55 2.21
C LYS A 48 -13.68 3.66 3.72
N TRP A 49 -12.56 4.27 4.13
CA TRP A 49 -12.34 4.66 5.52
C TRP A 49 -13.43 5.69 5.88
N GLU A 50 -14.54 5.22 6.43
CA GLU A 50 -15.43 6.07 7.22
C GLU A 50 -14.67 6.37 8.50
N GLY A 51 -13.78 7.37 8.43
CA GLY A 51 -13.14 7.88 9.61
C GLY A 51 -14.22 8.12 10.64
N LYS A 52 -14.03 7.62 11.85
CA LYS A 52 -14.84 8.07 12.98
C LYS A 52 -14.68 9.58 13.05
N GLN A 53 -15.55 10.32 12.38
CA GLN A 53 -15.90 11.66 12.77
C GLN A 53 -16.44 11.49 14.19
N ARG A 54 -15.61 11.76 15.18
CA ARG A 54 -16.12 12.22 16.45
C ARG A 54 -16.86 13.52 16.13
N SER A 55 -18.15 13.44 15.87
CA SER A 55 -19.02 14.58 16.08
C SER A 55 -18.99 14.84 17.58
N GLU A 56 -18.34 15.92 17.99
CA GLU A 56 -18.72 16.62 19.21
C GLU A 56 -20.21 16.94 19.12
N ALA A 57 -21.04 16.03 19.60
CA ALA A 57 -22.46 16.21 19.79
C ALA A 57 -22.97 15.22 20.84
N GLU A 58 -22.25 15.06 21.94
CA GLU A 58 -22.82 14.48 23.16
C GLU A 58 -22.41 15.33 24.37
N ARG A 59 -23.37 16.17 24.78
CA ARG A 59 -23.59 16.86 26.07
C ARG A 59 -23.31 18.34 26.14
#